data_AF-A0A2N5S1Y9-F1
#
_entry.id   AF-A0A2N5S1Y9-F1
#
_cell.length_a   1.000
_cell.length_b   1.000
_cell.length_c   1.000
_cell.angle_alpha   90.00
_cell.angle_beta   90.00
_cell.angle_gamma   90.00
#
_symmetry.space_group_name_H-M   'P 1'
#
loop_
_entity.id
_entity.type
_entity.pdbx_description
1 polymer ?
#
loop_
_entity_poly.entity_id
_entity_poly.type
_entity_poly.pdbx_seq_one_letter_code
_entity_poly.pdbx_strand_id
1 'polypeptide(L)'
;MLLKYLMFTISLAASAISVPYEYPVPPVTKPEVSLEKCQTEIALVKQPIVTSCNAGKVEEVKSHLYRVQKPVNTLSITFNTHSSLTIEKDVYTKYSVQFIKVLIKFQSVLTVIYKYPNIKYGCNEVFAKFDYHFDIISTKLKKHGVEIYKKIYAESSFDWTIWESSGFKFYKKEGYSSSGTIGH
;
A
#
# COMPACT_ATOMS: atom_id res chain seq x y z
N MET A 1 28.74 -45.99 -40.92
CA MET A 1 27.73 -45.08 -41.52
C MET A 1 26.55 -45.05 -40.57
N LEU A 2 26.44 -44.00 -39.75
CA LEU A 2 25.49 -42.89 -39.94
C LEU A 2 24.02 -43.32 -39.82
N LEU A 3 23.44 -43.10 -38.63
CA LEU A 3 22.09 -42.56 -38.36
C LEU A 3 21.91 -42.64 -36.82
N LYS A 4 22.30 -41.63 -36.02
CA LYS A 4 21.49 -40.46 -35.67
C LYS A 4 20.04 -40.54 -36.19
N TYR A 5 19.11 -40.82 -35.29
CA TYR A 5 18.02 -39.93 -34.89
C TYR A 5 16.78 -40.70 -34.41
N LEU A 6 16.13 -40.08 -33.40
CA LEU A 6 14.69 -39.82 -33.35
C LEU A 6 13.75 -40.86 -32.70
N MET A 7 13.04 -40.30 -31.70
CA MET A 7 11.70 -40.63 -31.22
C MET A 7 11.55 -41.76 -30.21
N PHE A 8 11.68 -41.34 -28.95
CA PHE A 8 10.91 -41.87 -27.82
C PHE A 8 9.43 -41.91 -28.21
N THR A 9 8.86 -43.11 -28.35
CA THR A 9 7.44 -43.27 -28.63
C THR A 9 6.63 -42.93 -27.38
N ILE A 10 5.71 -42.00 -27.61
CA ILE A 10 4.64 -41.56 -26.73
C ILE A 10 3.78 -42.78 -26.34
N SER A 11 3.54 -42.97 -25.05
CA SER A 11 2.28 -43.55 -24.61
C SER A 11 1.50 -42.48 -23.86
N LEU A 12 0.50 -41.94 -24.57
CA LEU A 12 -0.48 -40.99 -24.08
C LEU A 12 -1.47 -41.77 -23.21
N ALA A 13 -1.20 -41.86 -21.91
CA ALA A 13 -2.23 -42.25 -20.95
C ALA A 13 -2.81 -40.96 -20.34
N ALA A 14 -3.91 -40.50 -20.93
CA ALA A 14 -4.77 -39.49 -20.34
C ALA A 14 -5.27 -40.00 -18.98
N SER A 15 -4.70 -39.49 -17.91
CA SER A 15 -5.33 -39.52 -16.60
C SER A 15 -5.69 -38.09 -16.24
N ALA A 16 -6.99 -37.81 -16.32
CA ALA A 16 -7.59 -36.64 -15.72
C ALA A 16 -7.36 -36.74 -14.21
N ILE A 17 -6.32 -36.07 -13.71
CA ILE A 17 -6.17 -35.75 -12.29
C ILE A 17 -6.43 -34.26 -12.19
N SER A 18 -7.61 -33.93 -11.65
CA SER A 18 -7.95 -32.59 -11.18
C SER A 18 -6.99 -32.21 -10.05
N VAL A 19 -5.85 -31.63 -10.41
CA VAL A 19 -4.99 -30.93 -9.46
C VAL A 19 -5.56 -29.53 -9.32
N PRO A 20 -6.05 -29.11 -8.14
CA PRO A 20 -6.32 -27.71 -7.93
C PRO A 20 -4.97 -27.00 -8.05
N TYR A 21 -4.90 -26.04 -8.94
CA TYR A 21 -3.77 -25.12 -9.06
C TYR A 21 -3.74 -24.29 -7.77
N GLU A 22 -3.13 -24.84 -6.72
CA GLU A 22 -2.63 -24.05 -5.60
C GLU A 22 -1.51 -23.18 -6.18
N TYR A 23 -1.89 -21.98 -6.63
CA TYR A 23 -0.97 -20.86 -6.63
C TYR A 23 -0.27 -20.87 -5.27
N PRO A 24 1.07 -20.85 -5.19
CA PRO A 24 1.75 -20.78 -3.91
C PRO A 24 1.25 -19.52 -3.23
N VAL A 25 0.42 -19.68 -2.20
CA VAL A 25 -0.01 -18.58 -1.35
C VAL A 25 1.28 -18.02 -0.79
N PRO A 26 1.68 -16.78 -1.12
CA PRO A 26 2.92 -16.22 -0.61
C PRO A 26 2.88 -16.34 0.92
N PRO A 27 4.00 -16.69 1.57
CA PRO A 27 4.03 -16.88 3.02
C PRO A 27 3.37 -15.67 3.67
N VAL A 28 2.33 -15.97 4.43
CA VAL A 28 1.41 -15.02 5.01
C VAL A 28 2.22 -14.14 5.98
N THR A 29 2.76 -13.05 5.44
CA THR A 29 3.67 -12.16 6.17
C THR A 29 2.82 -11.42 7.19
N LYS A 30 3.21 -11.47 8.47
CA LYS A 30 2.44 -10.80 9.53
C LYS A 30 2.30 -9.30 9.21
N PRO A 31 1.12 -8.68 9.39
CA PRO A 31 0.90 -7.26 9.12
C PRO A 31 1.96 -6.33 9.75
N GLU A 32 2.45 -6.68 10.94
CA GLU A 32 3.52 -5.96 11.64
C GLU A 32 4.81 -5.83 10.82
N VAL A 33 5.27 -6.93 10.21
CA VAL A 33 6.49 -6.94 9.38
C VAL A 33 6.29 -6.07 8.14
N SER A 34 5.10 -6.14 7.53
CA SER A 34 4.76 -5.30 6.37
C SER A 34 4.66 -3.82 6.75
N LEU A 35 4.13 -3.49 7.94
CA LEU A 35 4.05 -2.13 8.47
C LEU A 35 5.44 -1.53 8.71
N GLU A 36 6.34 -2.27 9.37
CA GLU A 36 7.72 -1.85 9.60
C GLU A 36 8.44 -1.61 8.27
N LYS A 37 8.31 -2.54 7.32
CA LYS A 37 8.91 -2.40 5.98
C LYS A 37 8.42 -1.15 5.25
N CYS A 38 7.14 -0.79 5.38
CA CYS A 38 6.62 0.46 4.84
C CYS A 38 7.35 1.67 5.46
N GLN A 39 7.45 1.72 6.79
CA GLN A 39 8.11 2.82 7.49
C GLN A 39 9.59 2.95 7.09
N THR A 40 10.29 1.83 6.93
CA THR A 40 11.69 1.78 6.52
C THR A 40 11.88 2.26 5.08
N GLU A 41 11.12 1.75 4.11
CA GLU A 41 11.25 2.20 2.71
C GLU A 41 10.90 3.69 2.57
N ILE A 42 9.89 4.19 3.28
CA ILE A 42 9.57 5.64 3.28
C ILE A 42 10.76 6.47 3.77
N ALA A 43 11.40 6.04 4.86
CA ALA A 43 12.57 6.73 5.40
C ALA A 43 13.74 6.73 4.40
N LEU A 44 13.98 5.59 3.73
CA LEU A 44 15.07 5.42 2.76
C LEU A 44 14.87 6.29 1.51
N VAL A 45 13.64 6.45 1.03
CA VAL A 45 13.39 7.21 -0.21
C VAL A 45 13.27 8.71 0.00
N LYS A 46 13.12 9.20 1.24
CA LYS A 46 12.88 10.62 1.51
C LYS A 46 13.96 11.53 0.92
N GLN A 47 15.23 11.26 1.21
CA GLN A 47 16.34 12.07 0.67
C GLN A 47 16.50 11.94 -0.85
N PRO A 48 16.48 10.73 -1.44
CA PRO A 48 16.45 10.57 -2.90
C PRO A 48 15.33 11.37 -3.57
N ILE A 49 14.12 11.38 -2.99
CA ILE A 49 13.01 12.19 -3.51
C ILE A 49 13.31 13.69 -3.44
N VAL A 50 13.89 14.19 -2.35
CA VAL A 50 14.32 15.60 -2.26
C VAL A 50 15.29 15.94 -3.39
N THR A 51 16.31 15.10 -3.60
CA THR A 51 17.30 15.29 -4.66
C THR A 51 16.66 15.31 -6.05
N SER A 52 15.85 14.31 -6.38
CA SER A 52 15.17 14.26 -7.68
C SER A 52 14.16 15.38 -7.86
N CYS A 53 13.51 15.84 -6.78
CA CYS A 53 12.60 16.99 -6.82
C CYS A 53 13.34 18.28 -7.16
N ASN A 54 14.45 18.56 -6.49
CA ASN A 54 15.30 19.72 -6.78
C ASN A 54 15.84 19.70 -8.21
N ALA A 55 16.11 18.51 -8.76
CA ALA A 55 16.54 18.33 -10.13
C ALA A 55 15.41 18.35 -11.18
N GLY A 56 14.14 18.50 -10.77
CA GLY A 56 13.00 18.49 -11.69
C GLY A 56 12.69 17.13 -12.34
N LYS A 57 13.23 16.03 -11.79
CA LYS A 57 13.21 14.71 -12.43
C LYS A 57 11.99 13.88 -12.00
N VAL A 58 10.88 14.08 -12.70
CA VAL A 58 9.59 13.43 -12.41
C VAL A 58 9.69 11.89 -12.36
N GLU A 59 10.33 11.28 -13.35
CA GLU A 59 10.39 9.81 -13.46
C GLU A 59 11.25 9.16 -12.37
N GLU A 60 12.30 9.85 -11.89
CA GLU A 60 13.07 9.37 -10.73
C GLU A 60 12.23 9.43 -9.45
N VAL A 61 11.47 10.50 -9.25
CA VAL A 61 10.54 10.61 -8.11
C VAL A 61 9.52 9.48 -8.15
N LYS A 62 8.92 9.20 -9.32
CA LYS A 62 8.02 8.05 -9.48
C LYS A 62 8.69 6.72 -9.13
N SER A 63 9.91 6.49 -9.61
CA SER A 63 10.67 5.27 -9.31
C SER A 63 10.86 5.08 -7.79
N HIS A 64 11.20 6.14 -7.07
CA HIS A 64 11.30 6.13 -5.62
C HIS A 64 9.95 5.87 -4.94
N LEU A 65 8.87 6.49 -5.42
CA LEU A 65 7.52 6.21 -4.93
C LEU A 65 7.09 4.76 -5.19
N TYR A 66 7.45 4.16 -6.32
CA TYR A 66 7.16 2.76 -6.62
C TYR A 66 7.88 1.80 -5.66
N ARG A 67 9.07 2.15 -5.17
CA ARG A 67 9.73 1.37 -4.11
C ARG A 67 8.92 1.33 -2.82
N VAL A 68 8.30 2.44 -2.43
CA VAL A 68 7.39 2.52 -1.27
C VAL A 68 6.05 1.85 -1.56
N GLN A 69 5.56 1.91 -2.79
CA GLN A 69 4.29 1.31 -3.17
C GLN A 69 4.29 -0.21 -2.99
N LYS A 70 5.42 -0.88 -3.27
CA LYS A 70 5.55 -2.34 -3.13
C LYS A 70 5.16 -2.85 -1.74
N PRO A 71 5.81 -2.42 -0.63
CA PRO A 71 5.43 -2.88 0.70
C PRO A 71 4.02 -2.44 1.12
N VAL A 72 3.52 -1.28 0.66
CA VAL A 72 2.14 -0.85 0.93
C VAL A 72 1.13 -1.76 0.24
N ASN A 73 1.38 -2.17 -1.00
CA ASN A 73 0.56 -3.15 -1.70
C ASN A 73 0.57 -4.49 -0.96
N THR A 74 1.75 -5.01 -0.59
CA THR A 74 1.87 -6.24 0.22
C THR A 74 1.07 -6.13 1.52
N LEU A 75 1.18 -5.00 2.22
CA LEU A 75 0.42 -4.74 3.44
C LEU A 75 -1.10 -4.80 3.18
N SER A 76 -1.58 -4.17 2.10
CA SER A 76 -3.00 -4.19 1.74
C SER A 76 -3.52 -5.60 1.46
N ILE A 77 -2.73 -6.41 0.76
CA ILE A 77 -3.04 -7.82 0.48
C ILE A 77 -3.07 -8.62 1.78
N THR A 78 -2.06 -8.47 2.63
CA THR A 78 -1.95 -9.13 3.94
C THR A 78 -3.17 -8.84 4.82
N PHE A 79 -3.58 -7.57 4.90
CA PHE A 79 -4.78 -7.17 5.63
C PHE A 79 -6.04 -7.83 5.09
N ASN A 80 -6.14 -7.95 3.75
CA ASN A 80 -7.29 -8.56 3.11
C ASN A 80 -7.34 -10.08 3.32
N THR A 81 -6.19 -10.77 3.32
CA THR A 81 -6.10 -12.24 3.41
C THR A 81 -6.16 -12.79 4.83
N HIS A 82 -5.71 -12.04 5.85
CA HIS A 82 -5.79 -12.47 7.27
C HIS A 82 -7.22 -12.43 7.86
N SER A 83 -8.24 -12.23 7.02
CA SER A 83 -9.63 -12.00 7.42
C SER A 83 -10.36 -13.20 8.01
N SER A 84 -9.78 -14.41 7.96
CA SER A 84 -10.42 -15.66 8.37
C SER A 84 -10.08 -16.10 9.80
N LEU A 85 -9.11 -15.46 10.44
CA LEU A 85 -8.73 -15.76 11.82
C LEU A 85 -9.46 -14.79 12.73
N THR A 86 -10.01 -15.31 13.84
CA THR A 86 -10.62 -14.57 14.94
C THR A 86 -9.55 -13.76 15.67
N ILE A 87 -8.94 -12.81 14.97
CA ILE A 87 -7.92 -11.92 15.50
C ILE A 87 -8.66 -10.87 16.34
N GLU A 88 -8.27 -10.79 17.62
CA GLU A 88 -8.85 -9.86 18.57
C GLU A 88 -8.73 -8.41 18.08
N LYS A 89 -9.77 -7.61 18.32
CA LYS A 89 -9.84 -6.18 18.00
C LYS A 89 -8.60 -5.42 18.50
N ASP A 90 -7.99 -5.84 19.60
CA ASP A 90 -6.79 -5.24 20.18
C ASP A 90 -5.57 -5.34 19.27
N VAL A 91 -5.43 -6.44 18.51
CA VAL A 91 -4.35 -6.61 17.54
C VAL A 91 -4.52 -5.64 16.38
N TYR A 92 -5.74 -5.54 15.83
CA TYR A 92 -6.03 -4.56 14.78
C TYR A 92 -5.93 -3.12 15.28
N THR A 93 -6.24 -2.87 16.55
CA THR A 93 -6.03 -1.56 17.18
C THR A 93 -4.54 -1.22 17.23
N LYS A 94 -3.66 -2.15 17.61
CA LYS A 94 -2.21 -1.95 17.53
C LYS A 94 -1.73 -1.68 16.10
N TYR A 95 -2.22 -2.44 15.13
CA TYR A 95 -1.86 -2.21 13.72
C TYR A 95 -2.36 -0.86 13.19
N SER A 96 -3.52 -0.38 13.66
CA SER A 96 -4.03 0.94 13.29
C SER A 96 -3.08 2.08 13.69
N VAL A 97 -2.47 1.98 14.87
CA VAL A 97 -1.49 2.97 15.35
C VAL A 97 -0.24 2.95 14.48
N GLN A 98 0.25 1.76 14.12
CA GLN A 98 1.41 1.63 13.22
C GLN A 98 1.09 2.11 11.80
N PHE A 99 -0.12 1.85 11.31
CA PHE A 99 -0.57 2.35 10.01
C PHE A 99 -0.64 3.87 9.97
N ILE A 100 -1.15 4.53 11.03
CA ILE A 100 -1.13 6.00 11.13
C ILE A 100 0.32 6.52 11.10
N LYS A 101 1.27 5.84 11.75
CA LYS A 101 2.71 6.21 11.64
C LYS A 101 3.24 6.09 10.21
N VAL A 102 2.81 5.07 9.45
CA VAL A 102 3.13 4.94 8.02
C VAL A 102 2.59 6.15 7.25
N LEU A 103 1.32 6.52 7.48
CA LEU A 103 0.71 7.69 6.84
C LEU A 103 1.48 8.98 7.17
N ILE A 104 1.77 9.27 8.44
CA ILE A 104 2.53 10.46 8.84
C ILE A 104 3.93 10.50 8.22
N LYS A 105 4.63 9.36 8.17
CA LYS A 105 5.93 9.29 7.48
C LYS A 105 5.77 9.55 5.99
N PHE A 106 4.75 9.00 5.34
CA PHE A 106 4.47 9.21 3.93
C PHE A 106 4.09 10.67 3.63
N GLN A 107 3.34 11.34 4.52
CA GLN A 107 3.05 12.77 4.42
C GLN A 107 4.33 13.61 4.34
N SER A 108 5.40 13.21 5.02
CA SER A 108 6.68 13.91 4.93
C SER A 108 7.31 13.84 3.53
N VAL A 109 7.03 12.77 2.77
CA VAL A 109 7.40 12.65 1.34
C VAL A 109 6.46 13.49 0.47
N LEU A 110 5.16 13.44 0.71
CA LEU A 110 4.17 14.26 0.00
C LEU A 110 4.46 15.76 0.15
N THR A 111 4.85 16.19 1.35
CA THR A 111 5.22 17.58 1.66
C THR A 111 6.41 18.06 0.82
N VAL A 112 7.38 17.18 0.54
CA VAL A 112 8.49 17.51 -0.36
C VAL A 112 7.97 17.70 -1.79
N ILE A 113 7.20 16.73 -2.29
CA ILE A 113 6.69 16.75 -3.67
C ILE A 113 5.72 17.91 -3.91
N TYR A 114 4.91 18.26 -2.89
CA TYR A 114 3.92 19.34 -2.94
C TYR A 114 4.52 20.68 -3.35
N LYS A 115 5.79 20.94 -3.00
CA LYS A 115 6.51 22.17 -3.36
C LYS A 115 6.84 22.29 -4.85
N TYR A 116 6.67 21.22 -5.63
CA TYR A 116 7.04 21.15 -7.05
C TYR A 116 5.81 20.74 -7.90
N PRO A 117 5.00 21.71 -8.39
CA PRO A 117 3.73 21.42 -9.05
C PRO A 117 3.81 20.45 -10.24
N ASN A 118 4.84 20.58 -11.08
CA ASN A 118 5.05 19.69 -12.23
C ASN A 118 5.32 18.24 -11.81
N ILE A 119 6.10 18.05 -10.73
CA ILE A 119 6.39 16.72 -10.17
C ILE A 119 5.15 16.13 -9.53
N LYS A 120 4.42 16.95 -8.75
CA LYS A 120 3.15 16.53 -8.14
C LYS A 120 2.18 16.02 -9.20
N TYR A 121 1.95 16.81 -10.25
CA TYR A 121 1.07 16.44 -11.36
C TYR A 121 1.53 15.16 -12.06
N GLY A 122 2.84 15.04 -12.33
CA GLY A 122 3.43 13.85 -12.92
C GLY A 122 3.24 12.59 -12.08
N CYS A 123 3.19 12.71 -10.74
CA CYS A 123 3.06 11.57 -9.82
C CYS A 123 1.61 11.13 -9.54
N ASN A 124 0.60 11.79 -10.13
CA ASN A 124 -0.82 11.52 -9.85
C ASN A 124 -1.21 10.04 -10.00
N GLU A 125 -0.69 9.34 -11.01
CA GLU A 125 -0.96 7.91 -11.21
C GLU A 125 -0.45 7.04 -10.05
N VAL A 126 0.67 7.41 -9.45
CA VAL A 126 1.29 6.67 -8.35
C VAL A 126 0.54 6.98 -7.05
N PHE A 127 0.15 8.24 -6.85
CA PHE A 127 -0.70 8.65 -5.72
C PHE A 127 -2.05 7.92 -5.73
N ALA A 128 -2.68 7.76 -6.90
CA ALA A 128 -3.93 7.01 -7.02
C ALA A 128 -3.78 5.54 -6.58
N LYS A 129 -2.64 4.90 -6.90
CA LYS A 129 -2.35 3.53 -6.43
C LYS A 129 -2.20 3.48 -4.91
N PHE A 130 -1.50 4.45 -4.32
CA PHE A 130 -1.41 4.55 -2.86
C PHE A 130 -2.78 4.76 -2.21
N ASP A 131 -3.59 5.68 -2.74
CA ASP A 131 -4.93 5.97 -2.24
C ASP A 131 -5.80 4.69 -2.19
N TYR A 132 -5.79 3.92 -3.27
CA TYR A 132 -6.48 2.62 -3.34
C TYR A 132 -6.01 1.64 -2.25
N HIS A 133 -4.70 1.47 -2.07
CA HIS A 133 -4.17 0.55 -1.06
C HIS A 133 -4.45 1.04 0.38
N PHE A 134 -4.34 2.34 0.64
CA PHE A 134 -4.70 2.92 1.93
C PHE A 134 -6.20 2.78 2.22
N ASP A 135 -7.05 2.86 1.20
CA ASP A 135 -8.48 2.63 1.36
C ASP A 135 -8.80 1.18 1.74
N ILE A 136 -8.14 0.21 1.12
CA ILE A 136 -8.27 -1.21 1.48
C ILE A 136 -7.88 -1.43 2.94
N ILE A 137 -6.72 -0.92 3.36
CA ILE A 137 -6.22 -1.09 4.74
C ILE A 137 -7.19 -0.45 5.74
N SER A 138 -7.63 0.77 5.47
CA SER A 138 -8.56 1.51 6.34
C SER A 138 -9.92 0.80 6.44
N THR A 139 -10.48 0.40 5.30
CA THR A 139 -11.75 -0.33 5.25
C THR A 139 -11.64 -1.65 6.03
N LYS A 140 -10.50 -2.34 5.94
CA LYS A 140 -10.27 -3.57 6.67
C LYS A 140 -10.15 -3.34 8.18
N LEU A 141 -9.37 -2.36 8.62
CA LEU A 141 -9.27 -1.97 10.03
C LEU A 141 -10.65 -1.67 10.62
N LYS A 142 -11.47 -0.90 9.89
CA LYS A 142 -12.85 -0.61 10.26
C LYS A 142 -13.70 -1.88 10.40
N LYS A 143 -13.63 -2.80 9.43
CA LYS A 143 -14.38 -4.06 9.47
C LYS A 143 -14.09 -4.89 10.73
N HIS A 144 -12.90 -4.74 11.32
CA HIS A 144 -12.51 -5.37 12.59
C HIS A 144 -12.76 -4.50 13.83
N GLY A 145 -13.65 -3.49 13.72
CA GLY A 145 -14.13 -2.70 14.85
C GLY A 145 -13.20 -1.56 15.28
N VAL A 146 -12.20 -1.21 14.48
CA VAL A 146 -11.33 -0.06 14.74
C VAL A 146 -11.94 1.20 14.15
N GLU A 147 -12.10 2.26 14.96
CA GLU A 147 -12.51 3.59 14.50
C GLU A 147 -11.37 4.32 13.75
N ILE A 148 -10.85 3.73 12.67
CA ILE A 148 -9.63 4.21 11.99
C ILE A 148 -9.80 5.63 11.44
N TYR A 149 -10.95 5.97 10.85
CA TYR A 149 -11.20 7.30 10.31
C TYR A 149 -11.12 8.35 11.42
N LYS A 150 -11.87 8.17 12.51
CA LYS A 150 -11.79 9.02 13.70
C LYS A 150 -10.36 9.16 14.25
N LYS A 151 -9.58 8.07 14.29
CA LYS A 151 -8.18 8.12 14.73
C LYS A 151 -7.30 8.94 13.81
N ILE A 152 -7.48 8.86 12.48
CA ILE A 152 -6.77 9.71 11.53
C ILE A 152 -7.20 11.17 11.70
N TYR A 153 -8.50 11.44 11.89
CA TYR A 153 -9.03 12.80 12.13
C TYR A 153 -8.54 13.43 13.44
N ALA A 154 -8.34 12.63 14.47
CA ALA A 154 -7.80 13.07 15.75
C ALA A 154 -6.26 13.20 15.77
N GLU A 155 -5.55 12.74 14.72
CA GLU A 155 -4.09 12.81 14.65
C GLU A 155 -3.67 14.24 14.29
N SER A 156 -3.18 14.98 15.29
CA SER A 156 -2.78 16.39 15.13
C SER A 156 -1.64 16.59 14.12
N SER A 157 -0.85 15.56 13.86
CA SER A 157 0.27 15.62 12.89
C SER A 157 -0.18 15.47 11.44
N PHE A 158 -1.46 15.15 11.20
CA PHE A 158 -2.00 14.91 9.86
C PHE A 158 -2.36 16.24 9.18
N ASP A 159 -1.69 16.55 8.07
CA ASP A 159 -1.90 17.77 7.30
C ASP A 159 -2.86 17.50 6.14
N TRP A 160 -4.15 17.77 6.37
CA TRP A 160 -5.22 17.54 5.40
C TRP A 160 -4.98 18.23 4.07
N THR A 161 -4.39 19.43 4.08
CA THR A 161 -4.13 20.19 2.86
C THR A 161 -3.14 19.46 1.96
N ILE A 162 -2.08 18.87 2.52
CA ILE A 162 -1.12 18.08 1.75
C ILE A 162 -1.81 16.85 1.12
N TRP A 163 -2.59 16.10 1.89
CA TRP A 163 -3.26 14.91 1.37
C TRP A 163 -4.31 15.23 0.30
N GLU A 164 -5.14 16.24 0.53
CA GLU A 164 -6.16 16.71 -0.42
C GLU A 164 -5.55 17.20 -1.73
N SER A 165 -4.54 18.06 -1.63
CA SER A 165 -3.92 18.67 -2.79
C SER A 165 -3.08 17.69 -3.61
N SER A 166 -2.69 16.56 -3.01
CA SER A 166 -2.10 15.39 -3.67
C SER A 166 -3.16 14.40 -4.20
N GLY A 167 -4.45 14.69 -4.02
CA GLY A 167 -5.56 13.93 -4.61
C GLY A 167 -6.05 12.73 -3.81
N PHE A 168 -5.56 12.54 -2.57
CA PHE A 168 -5.96 11.41 -1.72
C PHE A 168 -7.36 11.61 -1.13
N LYS A 169 -8.12 10.50 -1.06
CA LYS A 169 -9.52 10.46 -0.63
C LYS A 169 -9.84 9.29 0.30
N PHE A 170 -8.91 8.36 0.56
CA PHE A 170 -9.14 7.19 1.41
C PHE A 170 -9.71 7.53 2.80
N TYR A 171 -9.42 8.72 3.33
CA TYR A 171 -9.90 9.20 4.63
C TYR A 171 -11.28 9.88 4.58
N LYS A 172 -11.84 10.16 3.39
CA LYS A 172 -13.12 10.87 3.22
C LYS A 172 -14.31 9.90 3.27
N LYS A 173 -14.50 9.21 4.40
CA LYS A 173 -15.64 8.30 4.62
C LYS A 173 -16.38 8.63 5.91
N GLU A 174 -17.65 8.22 5.99
CA GLU A 174 -18.48 8.26 7.21
C GLU A 174 -18.65 9.64 7.85
N GLY A 175 -18.95 10.67 7.04
CA GLY A 175 -19.17 12.02 7.57
C GLY A 175 -17.88 12.72 8.02
N TYR A 176 -16.73 12.07 7.88
CA TYR A 176 -15.45 12.73 8.07
C TYR A 176 -14.96 13.30 6.73
N SER A 177 -14.94 14.63 6.64
CA SER A 177 -14.31 15.39 5.56
C SER A 177 -13.28 16.36 6.12
N SER A 178 -12.23 16.64 5.35
CA SER A 178 -11.23 17.70 5.57
C SER A 178 -11.83 19.08 5.89
N SER A 179 -13.00 19.38 5.34
CA SER A 179 -13.86 20.47 5.79
C SER A 179 -14.56 20.03 7.08
N GLY A 180 -13.97 20.37 8.22
CA GLY A 180 -14.42 19.98 9.54
C GLY A 180 -15.89 20.28 9.78
N THR A 181 -16.73 19.26 9.60
CA THR A 181 -18.04 19.17 10.23
C THR A 181 -18.28 17.69 10.43
N ILE A 182 -18.07 17.23 11.66
CA ILE A 182 -18.61 15.95 12.09
C ILE A 182 -20.12 16.16 12.08
N GLY A 183 -20.81 15.55 11.11
CA GLY A 183 -22.27 15.55 11.08
C GLY A 183 -22.76 14.88 12.37
N HIS A 184 -23.34 15.69 13.25
CA HIS A 184 -24.10 15.24 14.41
C HIS A 184 -25.38 14.53 13.98
#